data_AF-A0A1B6G2V7-F1
#
_entry.id   AF-A0A1B6G2V7-F1
#
_cell.length_a   1.000
_cell.length_b   1.000
_cell.length_c   1.000
_cell.angle_alpha   90.00
_cell.angle_beta   90.00
_cell.angle_gamma   90.00
#
_symmetry.space_group_name_H-M   'P 1'
#
loop_
_entity.id
_entity.type
_entity.pdbx_description
1 polymer ?
#
loop_
_entity_poly.entity_id
_entity_poly.type
_entity_poly.pdbx_seq_one_letter_code
_entity_poly.pdbx_strand_id
1 'polypeptide(L)'
;KTYSIIARETAPNLATRDMYTNHSDRSRLGALAVGVPGELKGYQSLHQKYGKLQWSELFQPTITLCNEGVPVSKRMATNFLSEASNIRNSSTFMYVVLNSTGGRLPKEGDKIKLPLLAQT
;
A
#
# COMPACT_ATOMS: atom_id res chain seq x y z
N LYS A 1 -32.12 6.69 -0.73
CA LYS A 1 -31.55 5.89 -1.84
C LYS A 1 -30.21 5.35 -1.37
N THR A 2 -29.91 4.08 -1.66
CA THR A 2 -28.65 3.44 -1.29
C THR A 2 -27.81 3.23 -2.55
N TYR A 3 -26.51 3.48 -2.46
CA TYR A 3 -25.57 3.27 -3.55
C TYR A 3 -24.38 2.46 -3.05
N SER A 4 -23.81 1.67 -3.96
CA SER A 4 -22.56 0.97 -3.75
C SER A 4 -21.61 1.29 -4.90
N ILE A 5 -20.32 1.38 -4.62
CA ILE A 5 -19.26 1.56 -5.62
C ILE A 5 -18.31 0.39 -5.49
N ILE A 6 -18.02 -0.24 -6.62
CA ILE A 6 -17.08 -1.35 -6.73
C ILE A 6 -15.78 -0.78 -7.27
N ALA A 7 -14.76 -0.72 -6.41
CA ALA A 7 -13.39 -0.29 -6.74
C ALA A 7 -12.39 -1.44 -6.55
N ARG A 8 -12.89 -2.68 -6.65
CA ARG A 8 -12.09 -3.91 -6.58
C ARG A 8 -11.12 -3.96 -7.74
N GLU A 9 -9.96 -4.57 -7.50
CA GLU A 9 -8.99 -4.87 -8.55
C GLU A 9 -9.59 -5.79 -9.62
N THR A 10 -9.10 -5.65 -10.85
CA THR A 10 -9.47 -6.54 -11.97
C THR A 10 -8.26 -7.34 -12.44
N ALA A 11 -8.49 -8.52 -13.00
CA ALA A 11 -7.42 -9.27 -13.66
C ALA A 11 -6.80 -8.43 -14.79
N PRO A 12 -5.46 -8.39 -14.92
CA PRO A 12 -4.81 -7.73 -16.05
C PRO A 12 -5.27 -8.30 -17.40
N ASN A 13 -5.19 -7.51 -18.47
CA ASN A 13 -5.67 -7.91 -19.80
C ASN A 13 -4.98 -9.17 -20.36
N LEU A 14 -3.74 -9.44 -19.95
CA LEU A 14 -2.97 -10.62 -20.36
C LEU A 14 -3.13 -11.82 -19.41
N ALA A 15 -4.01 -11.72 -18.40
CA ALA A 15 -4.26 -12.83 -17.50
C ALA A 15 -4.97 -13.99 -18.22
N THR A 16 -4.52 -15.22 -17.97
CA THR A 16 -5.15 -16.44 -18.49
C THR A 16 -5.66 -17.31 -17.34
N ARG A 17 -6.59 -18.22 -17.64
CA ARG A 17 -7.18 -19.14 -16.66
C ARG A 17 -6.13 -19.97 -15.91
N ASP A 18 -5.07 -20.34 -16.59
CA ASP A 18 -4.06 -21.32 -16.20
C ASP A 18 -2.69 -20.70 -15.84
N MET A 19 -2.59 -19.38 -15.73
CA MET A 19 -1.33 -18.64 -15.50
C MET A 19 -0.57 -19.00 -14.20
N TYR A 20 -1.19 -19.79 -13.31
CA TYR A 20 -0.59 -20.28 -12.07
C TYR A 20 -0.50 -21.80 -11.98
N THR A 21 -0.85 -22.53 -13.04
CA THR A 21 -0.73 -23.99 -13.07
C THR A 21 0.72 -24.38 -12.78
N ASN A 22 0.93 -25.29 -11.82
CA ASN A 22 2.23 -25.73 -11.31
C ASN A 22 3.09 -24.65 -10.59
N HIS A 23 2.57 -23.43 -10.42
CA HIS A 23 3.25 -22.31 -9.75
C HIS A 23 2.29 -21.53 -8.84
N SER A 24 1.63 -22.22 -7.91
CA SER A 24 0.61 -21.64 -7.04
C SER A 24 1.13 -20.53 -6.12
N ASP A 25 2.42 -20.55 -5.78
CA ASP A 25 3.12 -19.52 -5.03
C ASP A 25 3.08 -18.15 -5.73
N ARG A 26 3.15 -18.12 -7.06
CA ARG A 26 3.10 -16.90 -7.88
C ARG A 26 1.74 -16.20 -7.87
N SER A 27 0.69 -16.89 -7.42
CA SER A 27 -0.63 -16.28 -7.18
C SER A 27 -0.69 -15.48 -5.87
N ARG A 28 0.32 -15.63 -5.00
CA ARG A 28 0.38 -15.00 -3.67
C ARG A 28 1.55 -14.05 -3.53
N LEU A 29 2.66 -14.32 -4.21
CA LEU A 29 3.91 -13.57 -4.06
C LEU A 29 4.41 -13.07 -5.42
N GLY A 30 4.98 -11.86 -5.40
CA GLY A 30 5.56 -11.22 -6.57
C GLY A 30 4.57 -10.50 -7.47
N ALA A 31 5.07 -9.92 -8.56
CA ALA A 31 4.29 -9.03 -9.43
C ALA A 31 3.13 -9.74 -10.14
N LEU A 32 3.24 -11.04 -10.43
CA LEU A 32 2.17 -11.78 -11.08
C LEU A 32 0.90 -11.87 -10.22
N ALA A 33 1.05 -11.86 -8.89
CA ALA A 33 -0.09 -11.89 -7.95
C ALA A 33 -0.91 -10.58 -7.92
N VAL A 34 -0.46 -9.52 -8.60
CA VAL A 34 -1.05 -8.18 -8.52
C VAL A 34 -2.19 -8.03 -9.54
N GLY A 35 -3.39 -7.70 -9.07
CA GLY A 35 -4.49 -7.21 -9.89
C GLY A 35 -4.36 -5.72 -10.21
N VAL A 36 -5.06 -5.23 -11.24
CA VAL A 36 -5.06 -3.81 -11.60
C VAL A 36 -5.72 -3.00 -10.48
N PRO A 37 -5.00 -2.09 -9.78
CA PRO A 37 -5.56 -1.38 -8.62
C PRO A 37 -6.70 -0.43 -8.99
N GLY A 38 -7.85 -0.55 -8.30
CA GLY A 38 -9.04 0.27 -8.56
C GLY A 38 -9.30 1.39 -7.56
N GLU A 39 -8.55 1.44 -6.46
CA GLU A 39 -8.86 2.24 -5.27
C GLU A 39 -8.97 3.74 -5.56
N LEU A 40 -7.96 4.36 -6.18
CA LEU A 40 -7.98 5.80 -6.52
C LEU A 40 -9.12 6.15 -7.48
N LYS A 41 -9.44 5.25 -8.43
CA LYS A 41 -10.56 5.46 -9.35
C LYS A 41 -11.90 5.43 -8.61
N GLY A 42 -12.03 4.53 -7.63
CA GLY A 42 -13.17 4.47 -6.72
C GLY A 42 -13.36 5.77 -5.94
N TYR A 43 -12.30 6.25 -5.29
CA TYR A 43 -12.31 7.50 -4.54
C TYR A 43 -12.67 8.70 -5.42
N GLN A 44 -12.06 8.81 -6.61
CA GLN A 44 -12.38 9.87 -7.56
C GLN A 44 -13.86 9.82 -7.98
N SER A 45 -14.39 8.63 -8.27
CA SER A 45 -15.79 8.46 -8.71
C SER A 45 -16.79 8.85 -7.62
N LEU A 46 -16.48 8.51 -6.35
CA LEU A 46 -17.25 8.95 -5.19
C LEU A 46 -17.20 10.48 -5.03
N HIS A 47 -16.01 11.05 -5.13
CA HIS A 47 -15.77 12.48 -4.96
C HIS A 47 -16.44 13.32 -6.05
N GLN A 48 -16.39 12.90 -7.31
CA GLN A 48 -17.09 13.58 -8.41
C GLN A 48 -18.60 13.65 -8.20
N LYS A 49 -19.19 12.64 -7.53
CA LYS A 49 -20.64 12.56 -7.33
C LYS A 49 -21.11 13.20 -6.03
N TYR A 50 -20.31 13.11 -4.97
CA TYR A 50 -20.73 13.49 -3.61
C TYR A 50 -19.73 14.37 -2.85
N GLY A 51 -18.58 14.67 -3.46
CA GLY A 51 -17.52 15.48 -2.87
C GLY A 51 -17.98 16.90 -2.58
N LYS A 52 -17.45 17.46 -1.50
CA LYS A 52 -17.73 18.84 -1.05
C LYS A 52 -16.48 19.68 -0.91
N LEU A 53 -15.38 19.05 -0.49
CA LEU A 53 -14.06 19.67 -0.43
C LEU A 53 -13.36 19.49 -1.78
N GLN A 54 -12.36 20.31 -2.05
CA GLN A 54 -11.49 20.11 -3.21
C GLN A 54 -10.74 18.79 -3.08
N TRP A 55 -10.54 18.11 -4.20
CA TRP A 55 -9.88 16.80 -4.22
C TRP A 55 -8.52 16.82 -3.51
N SER A 56 -7.71 17.85 -3.74
CA SER A 56 -6.39 18.03 -3.12
C SER A 56 -6.43 18.16 -1.59
N GLU A 57 -7.47 18.77 -1.04
CA GLU A 57 -7.60 18.97 0.41
C GLU A 57 -7.73 17.65 1.17
N LEU A 58 -8.24 16.61 0.51
CA LEU A 58 -8.39 15.28 1.11
C LEU A 58 -7.04 14.59 1.36
N PHE A 59 -6.01 14.92 0.58
CA PHE A 59 -4.70 14.26 0.64
C PHE A 59 -3.69 15.03 1.48
N GLN A 60 -3.84 16.36 1.59
CA GLN A 60 -2.87 17.22 2.24
C GLN A 60 -2.47 16.76 3.66
N PRO A 61 -3.40 16.34 4.55
CA PRO A 61 -3.03 15.84 5.87
C PRO A 61 -2.16 14.57 5.79
N THR A 62 -2.50 13.64 4.90
CA THR A 62 -1.76 12.39 4.73
C THR A 62 -0.39 12.60 4.11
N ILE A 63 -0.25 13.55 3.19
CA ILE A 63 1.04 13.96 2.62
C ILE A 63 1.96 14.47 3.75
N THR A 64 1.45 15.34 4.63
CA THR A 64 2.19 15.81 5.81
C THR A 64 2.61 14.64 6.70
N LEU A 65 1.68 13.71 7.02
CA LEU A 65 2.00 12.52 7.82
C LEU A 65 3.07 11.63 7.17
N CYS A 66 3.06 11.48 5.85
CA CYS A 66 4.08 10.70 5.15
C CYS A 66 5.47 11.35 5.24
N ASN A 67 5.55 12.68 5.23
CA ASN A 67 6.81 13.43 5.34
C ASN A 67 7.34 13.52 6.79
N GLU A 68 6.45 13.80 7.74
CA GLU A 68 6.80 13.95 9.16
C GLU A 68 7.00 12.60 9.86
N GLY A 69 6.28 11.60 9.39
CA GLY A 69 6.31 10.22 9.87
C GLY A 69 5.22 9.90 10.90
N VAL A 70 4.77 8.65 10.88
CA VAL A 70 3.73 8.13 11.77
C VAL A 70 4.32 7.15 12.79
N PRO A 71 3.79 7.10 14.03
CA PRO A 71 4.25 6.15 15.02
C PRO A 71 3.86 4.72 14.63
N VAL A 72 4.81 3.80 14.76
CA VAL A 72 4.59 2.37 14.58
C VAL A 72 3.73 1.85 15.72
N SER A 73 2.56 1.32 15.39
CA SER A 73 1.71 0.63 16.37
C SER A 73 2.31 -0.72 16.78
N LYS A 74 1.92 -1.24 17.95
CA LYS A 74 2.26 -2.58 18.40
C LYS A 74 2.06 -3.66 17.32
N ARG A 75 0.89 -3.65 16.67
CA ARG A 75 0.55 -4.62 15.62
C ARG A 75 1.49 -4.49 14.42
N MET A 76 1.82 -3.27 14.02
CA MET A 76 2.74 -3.03 12.91
C MET A 76 4.15 -3.52 13.23
N ALA A 77 4.63 -3.29 14.45
CA ALA A 77 5.92 -3.83 14.90
C ALA A 77 5.95 -5.36 14.87
N THR A 78 4.87 -6.03 15.33
CA THR A 78 4.75 -7.50 15.23
C THR A 78 4.78 -7.97 13.77
N ASN A 79 4.10 -7.28 12.87
CA ASN A 79 4.10 -7.63 11.45
C ASN A 79 5.48 -7.44 10.79
N PHE A 80 6.22 -6.39 11.16
CA PHE A 80 7.60 -6.22 10.65
C PHE A 80 8.52 -7.34 11.13
N LEU A 81 8.32 -7.84 12.35
CA LEU A 81 9.07 -8.99 12.86
C LEU A 81 8.70 -10.29 12.12
N SER A 82 7.41 -10.53 11.85
CA SER A 82 6.98 -11.72 11.10
C SER A 82 7.46 -11.70 9.64
N GLU A 83 7.51 -10.52 9.04
CA GLU A 83 7.93 -10.30 7.65
C GLU A 83 9.42 -9.98 7.49
N ALA A 84 10.22 -10.13 8.55
CA ALA A 84 11.61 -9.71 8.58
C ALA A 84 12.46 -10.26 7.41
N SER A 85 12.24 -11.53 7.04
CA SER A 85 12.92 -12.17 5.92
C SER A 85 12.51 -11.56 4.57
N ASN A 86 11.21 -11.33 4.36
CA ASN A 86 10.68 -10.74 3.13
C ASN A 86 11.14 -9.29 2.96
N ILE A 87 11.18 -8.53 4.06
CA ILE A 87 11.68 -7.15 4.06
C ILE A 87 13.16 -7.11 3.66
N ARG A 88 14.00 -7.98 4.24
CA ARG A 88 15.45 -8.02 3.93
C ARG A 88 15.76 -8.55 2.53
N ASN A 89 14.87 -9.34 1.95
CA ASN A 89 15.03 -9.89 0.60
C ASN A 89 14.51 -8.97 -0.52
N SER A 90 13.99 -7.78 -0.19
CA SER A 90 13.44 -6.82 -1.14
C SER A 90 14.08 -5.46 -0.94
N SER A 91 14.82 -4.99 -1.95
CA SER A 91 15.45 -3.66 -1.92
C SER A 91 14.42 -2.54 -1.70
N THR A 92 13.23 -2.67 -2.30
CA THR A 92 12.13 -1.72 -2.12
C THR A 92 11.62 -1.73 -0.68
N PHE A 93 11.40 -2.90 -0.07
CA PHE A 93 10.93 -2.94 1.32
C PHE A 93 12.01 -2.50 2.30
N MET A 94 13.28 -2.81 2.06
CA MET A 94 14.38 -2.27 2.87
C MET A 94 14.37 -0.74 2.83
N TYR A 95 14.24 -0.14 1.65
CA TYR A 95 14.17 1.31 1.52
C TYR A 95 12.95 1.89 2.24
N VAL A 96 11.75 1.34 2.04
CA VAL A 96 10.52 1.91 2.62
C VAL A 96 10.43 1.70 4.13
N VAL A 97 10.82 0.52 4.63
CA VAL A 97 10.60 0.11 6.02
C VAL A 97 11.78 0.46 6.93
N LEU A 98 13.03 0.33 6.45
CA LEU A 98 14.22 0.42 7.30
C LEU A 98 14.92 1.79 7.24
N ASN A 99 14.62 2.63 6.25
CA ASN A 99 15.29 3.91 6.06
C ASN A 99 15.07 4.86 7.26
N SER A 100 13.86 4.86 7.82
CA SER A 100 13.52 5.73 8.97
C SER A 100 14.18 5.30 10.29
N THR A 101 14.76 4.10 10.35
CA THR A 101 15.28 3.48 11.57
C THR A 101 16.78 3.19 11.48
N GLY A 102 17.47 3.64 10.43
CA GLY A 102 18.90 3.38 10.25
C GLY A 102 19.22 1.91 9.96
N GLY A 103 18.33 1.21 9.25
CA GLY A 103 18.55 -0.16 8.78
C GLY A 103 18.03 -1.28 9.68
N ARG A 104 17.55 -0.97 10.91
CA ARG A 104 16.91 -1.96 11.79
C ARG A 104 15.41 -2.07 11.53
N LEU A 105 14.79 -3.18 11.92
CA LEU A 105 13.33 -3.27 11.89
C LEU A 105 12.70 -2.23 12.85
N PRO A 106 11.61 -1.56 12.43
CA PRO A 106 10.88 -0.64 13.29
C PRO A 106 10.22 -1.35 14.47
N LYS A 107 10.24 -0.68 15.61
CA LYS A 107 9.63 -1.09 16.88
C LYS A 107 8.46 -0.18 17.19
N GLU A 108 7.59 -0.61 18.10
CA GLU A 108 6.48 0.22 18.58
C GLU A 108 6.99 1.58 19.08
N GLY A 109 6.31 2.65 18.65
CA GLY A 109 6.68 4.03 18.98
C GLY A 109 7.72 4.68 18.06
N ASP A 110 8.47 3.90 17.26
CA ASP A 110 9.32 4.49 16.22
C ASP A 110 8.49 5.29 15.22
N LYS A 111 9.07 6.34 14.63
CA LYS A 111 8.43 7.08 13.53
C LYS A 111 8.92 6.55 12.18
N ILE A 112 7.99 6.17 11.31
CA ILE A 112 8.27 5.81 9.92
C ILE A 112 7.78 6.91 8.99
N LYS A 113 8.68 7.35 8.10
CA LYS A 113 8.41 8.30 7.01
C LYS A 113 8.26 7.55 5.68
N LEU A 114 7.38 8.06 4.82
CA LEU A 114 7.06 7.51 3.50
C LEU A 114 7.15 8.60 2.42
N PRO A 115 8.33 9.22 2.19
CA PRO A 115 8.45 10.39 1.32
C PRO A 115 8.13 10.11 -0.15
N LEU A 116 8.37 8.87 -0.64
CA LEU A 116 7.99 8.50 -2.01
C LEU A 116 6.47 8.43 -2.18
N LEU A 117 5.76 7.92 -1.16
CA LEU A 117 4.30 7.88 -1.18
C LEU A 117 3.71 9.29 -1.09
N ALA A 118 4.39 10.22 -0.41
CA ALA A 118 3.99 11.62 -0.38
C ALA A 118 4.07 12.33 -1.75
N GLN A 119 4.87 11.80 -2.69
CA GLN A 119 5.06 12.35 -4.03
C GLN A 119 4.17 11.69 -5.10
N THR A 120 3.52 10.57 -4.78
CA THR A 120 2.68 9.78 -5.70
C THR A 120 1.29 10.38 -5.79
#